data_AF-A4CG29-F1
#
_entry.id   AF-A4CG29-F1
#
_cell.length_a   1.000
_cell.length_b   1.000
_cell.length_c   1.000
_cell.angle_alpha   90.00
_cell.angle_beta   90.00
_cell.angle_gamma   90.00
#
_symmetry.space_group_name_H-M   'P 1'
#
loop_
_entity.id
_entity.type
_entity.pdbx_description
1 polymer ?
#
loop_
_entity_poly.entity_id
_entity_poly.type
_entity_poly.pdbx_seq_one_letter_code
_entity_poly.pdbx_strand_id
1 'polypeptide(L)'
;CAGKDLFNLFKSMNKDAIWYNENNIAQHKNLGDAFLLRLFKGIIVKIANADDIRVSELYAKSRKEGIMASFKVEQDLMEWESNLWEY
;
A
#
# COMPACT_ATOMS: atom_id res chain seq x y z
N CYS A 1 6.48 19.11 -10.44
CA CYS A 1 6.40 18.26 -9.23
C CYS A 1 5.40 17.14 -9.51
N ALA A 2 5.85 15.92 -9.80
CA ALA A 2 5.04 14.86 -10.41
C ALA A 2 3.71 14.52 -9.71
N GLY A 3 3.60 14.73 -8.40
CA GLY A 3 2.36 14.48 -7.65
C GLY A 3 1.20 15.43 -8.00
N LYS A 4 1.49 16.67 -8.44
CA LYS A 4 0.45 17.65 -8.79
C LYS A 4 -0.19 17.34 -10.15
N ASP A 5 0.59 16.77 -11.07
CA ASP A 5 0.14 16.40 -12.40
C ASP A 5 -0.78 15.16 -12.36
N LEU A 6 -0.44 14.18 -11.51
CA LEU A 6 -1.29 13.01 -11.24
C LEU A 6 -2.63 13.38 -10.58
N PHE A 7 -2.63 14.33 -9.64
CA PHE A 7 -3.87 14.81 -9.02
C PHE A 7 -4.82 15.45 -10.05
N ASN A 8 -4.28 16.31 -10.91
CA ASN A 8 -5.06 16.96 -11.97
C ASN A 8 -5.60 15.95 -12.99
N LEU A 9 -4.81 14.92 -13.33
CA LEU A 9 -5.23 13.83 -14.19
C LEU A 9 -6.43 13.07 -13.59
N PHE A 10 -6.36 12.65 -12.33
CA PHE A 10 -7.47 11.91 -11.69
C PHE A 10 -8.73 12.76 -11.53
N LYS A 11 -8.59 14.07 -11.31
CA LYS A 11 -9.74 15.00 -11.31
C LYS A 11 -10.39 15.18 -12.68
N SER A 12 -9.61 15.08 -13.76
CA SER A 12 -10.16 15.13 -15.12
C SER A 12 -10.94 13.87 -15.50
N MET A 13 -10.68 12.73 -14.84
CA MET A 13 -11.26 11.42 -15.12
C MET A 13 -12.30 11.00 -14.05
N ASN A 14 -13.29 11.84 -13.76
CA ASN A 14 -14.24 11.61 -12.66
C ASN A 14 -15.07 10.30 -12.75
N LYS A 15 -15.24 9.72 -13.94
CA LYS A 15 -15.99 8.47 -14.11
C LYS A 15 -15.11 7.22 -14.00
N ASP A 16 -13.82 7.34 -14.29
CA ASP A 16 -12.90 6.20 -14.38
C ASP A 16 -11.99 6.10 -13.14
N ALA A 17 -11.63 7.25 -12.55
CA ALA A 17 -10.74 7.35 -11.39
C ALA A 17 -11.54 7.38 -10.07
N ILE A 18 -12.31 6.32 -9.83
CA ILE A 18 -13.12 6.16 -8.61
C ILE A 18 -12.35 5.32 -7.59
N TRP A 19 -12.25 5.81 -6.34
CA TRP A 19 -11.78 5.02 -5.22
C TRP A 19 -12.97 4.39 -4.49
N TYR A 20 -12.97 3.07 -4.43
CA TYR A 20 -14.01 2.28 -3.78
C TYR A 20 -13.63 1.97 -2.33
N ASN A 21 -14.49 2.38 -1.40
CA ASN A 21 -14.37 2.02 0.00
C ASN A 21 -15.22 0.79 0.29
N GLU A 22 -14.58 -0.35 0.57
CA GLU A 22 -15.29 -1.59 0.93
C GLU A 22 -16.07 -1.45 2.25
N ASN A 23 -15.69 -0.52 3.13
CA ASN A 23 -16.34 -0.28 4.42
C ASN A 23 -17.47 0.77 4.36
N ASN A 24 -17.54 1.58 3.30
CA ASN A 24 -18.59 2.59 3.12
C ASN A 24 -18.98 2.70 1.64
N ILE A 25 -20.00 1.93 1.26
CA ILE A 25 -20.52 1.88 -0.11
C ILE A 25 -21.43 3.06 -0.47
N ALA A 26 -21.82 3.91 0.49
CA ALA A 26 -22.79 4.97 0.26
C ALA A 26 -22.21 6.16 -0.52
N GLN A 27 -20.90 6.39 -0.44
CA GLN A 27 -20.23 7.46 -1.18
C GLN A 27 -18.84 7.04 -1.65
N HIS A 28 -18.65 7.04 -2.97
CA HIS A 28 -17.33 6.87 -3.57
C HIS A 28 -16.60 8.21 -3.68
N LYS A 29 -15.28 8.20 -3.46
CA LYS A 29 -14.42 9.38 -3.60
C LYS A 29 -13.64 9.30 -4.91
N ASN A 30 -13.20 10.44 -5.45
CA ASN A 30 -12.25 10.44 -6.56
C ASN A 30 -10.88 9.93 -6.07
N LEU A 31 -10.16 9.19 -6.92
CA LEU A 31 -8.86 8.62 -6.59
C LEU A 31 -7.83 9.69 -6.18
N GLY A 32 -7.87 10.87 -6.79
CA GLY A 32 -7.02 12.00 -6.41
C GLY A 32 -7.26 12.46 -4.97
N ASP A 33 -8.52 12.46 -4.50
CA ASP A 33 -8.85 12.78 -3.11
C ASP A 33 -8.40 11.66 -2.16
N ALA A 34 -8.49 10.39 -2.58
CA ALA A 34 -8.01 9.26 -1.80
C ALA A 34 -6.49 9.29 -1.59
N PHE A 35 -5.71 9.70 -2.60
CA PHE A 35 -4.28 9.95 -2.47
C PHE A 35 -3.97 11.10 -1.51
N LEU A 36 -4.70 12.21 -1.61
CA LEU A 36 -4.54 13.35 -0.71
C LEU A 36 -4.83 12.97 0.76
N LEU A 37 -5.88 12.19 0.99
CA LEU A 37 -6.27 11.70 2.31
C LEU A 37 -5.46 10.48 2.77
N ARG A 38 -4.52 9.99 1.95
CA ARG A 38 -3.70 8.79 2.22
C ARG A 38 -4.53 7.55 2.56
N LEU A 39 -5.68 7.40 1.91
CA LEU A 39 -6.61 6.28 2.09
C LEU A 39 -6.19 5.00 1.37
N PHE A 40 -5.11 5.04 0.59
CA PHE A 40 -4.57 3.86 -0.07
C PHE A 40 -3.85 2.97 0.95
N LYS A 41 -4.01 1.66 0.79
CA LYS A 41 -3.24 0.66 1.53
C LYS A 41 -2.29 -0.04 0.57
N GLY A 42 -1.00 0.00 0.88
CA GLY A 42 0.03 -0.78 0.19
C GLY A 42 0.39 -2.02 1.01
N ILE A 43 0.89 -3.06 0.35
CA ILE A 43 1.58 -4.17 1.01
C ILE A 43 3.07 -4.11 0.64
N ILE A 44 3.93 -4.58 1.52
CA ILE A 44 5.37 -4.69 1.24
C ILE A 44 5.59 -5.84 0.26
N VAL A 45 5.99 -5.51 -0.98
CA VAL A 45 6.22 -6.52 -2.02
C VAL A 45 7.65 -7.06 -2.00
N LYS A 46 8.60 -6.23 -1.54
CA LYS A 46 10.02 -6.55 -1.54
C LYS A 46 10.72 -5.90 -0.35
N ILE A 47 11.68 -6.61 0.20
CA ILE A 47 12.63 -6.14 1.21
C ILE A 47 14.05 -6.28 0.65
N ALA A 48 15.01 -5.57 1.23
CA ALA A 48 16.41 -5.79 0.91
C ALA A 48 16.80 -7.22 1.32
N ASN A 49 17.13 -8.06 0.34
CA ASN A 49 17.61 -9.41 0.56
C ASN A 49 18.70 -9.76 -0.47
N ALA A 50 19.50 -10.77 -0.17
CA ALA A 50 20.65 -11.15 -1.00
C ALA A 50 20.25 -11.68 -2.38
N ASP A 51 19.10 -12.36 -2.44
CA ASP A 51 18.65 -13.07 -3.64
C ASP A 51 17.72 -12.24 -4.54
N ASP A 52 17.47 -10.97 -4.19
CA ASP A 52 16.60 -10.02 -4.90
C ASP A 52 15.12 -10.46 -5.06
N ILE A 53 14.70 -11.44 -4.27
CA ILE A 53 13.40 -12.13 -4.37
C ILE A 53 12.27 -11.39 -3.65
N ARG A 54 11.03 -11.63 -4.09
CA ARG A 54 9.84 -11.01 -3.47
C ARG A 54 9.48 -11.67 -2.16
N VAL A 55 8.77 -10.93 -1.29
CA VAL A 55 8.26 -11.46 0.00
C VAL A 55 7.33 -12.66 -0.22
N SER A 56 6.52 -12.64 -1.28
CA SER A 56 5.66 -13.78 -1.66
C SER A 56 6.44 -15.01 -2.10
N GLU A 57 7.63 -14.84 -2.69
CA GLU A 57 8.46 -15.95 -3.15
C GLU A 57 9.27 -16.55 -1.99
N LEU A 58 9.64 -15.72 -1.01
CA LEU A 58 10.31 -16.14 0.23
C LEU A 58 9.42 -16.96 1.17
N TYR A 59 8.17 -16.52 1.35
CA TYR A 59 7.35 -16.95 2.50
C TYR A 59 6.04 -17.65 2.12
N ALA A 60 5.70 -17.77 0.83
CA ALA A 60 4.38 -18.23 0.45
C ALA A 60 4.36 -19.28 -0.65
N LYS A 61 3.51 -20.30 -0.45
CA LYS A 61 3.15 -21.29 -1.48
C LYS A 61 1.87 -20.86 -2.23
N SER A 62 1.15 -19.88 -1.70
CA SER A 62 -0.10 -19.34 -2.24
C SER A 62 -0.22 -17.81 -2.10
N ARG A 63 -1.06 -17.18 -2.93
CA ARG A 63 -1.25 -15.72 -2.92
C ARG A 63 -1.70 -15.17 -1.57
N LYS A 64 -2.58 -15.90 -0.87
CA LYS A 64 -3.12 -15.51 0.44
C LYS A 64 -2.00 -15.48 1.50
N GLU A 65 -1.15 -16.49 1.50
CA GLU A 65 0.01 -16.54 2.40
C GLU A 65 1.01 -15.42 2.08
N GLY A 66 1.20 -15.06 0.81
CA GLY A 66 2.08 -13.95 0.42
C GLY A 66 1.63 -12.61 0.97
N ILE A 67 0.32 -12.36 0.99
CA ILE A 67 -0.27 -11.17 1.61
C ILE A 67 -0.03 -11.20 3.12
N MET A 68 -0.29 -12.34 3.79
CA MET A 68 -0.07 -12.47 5.23
C MET A 68 1.42 -12.30 5.60
N ALA A 69 2.33 -12.84 4.80
CA ALA A 69 3.77 -12.68 4.98
C ALA A 69 4.18 -11.20 4.82
N SER A 70 3.60 -10.49 3.86
CA SER A 70 3.84 -9.06 3.67
C SER A 70 3.41 -8.24 4.89
N PHE A 71 2.27 -8.57 5.51
CA PHE A 71 1.84 -7.96 6.77
C PHE A 71 2.77 -8.27 7.93
N LYS A 72 3.24 -9.53 8.04
CA LYS A 72 4.16 -9.91 9.11
C LYS A 72 5.47 -9.12 9.01
N VAL A 73 6.04 -9.04 7.82
CA VAL A 73 7.26 -8.25 7.57
C VAL A 73 7.05 -6.77 7.91
N GLU A 74 5.88 -6.21 7.62
CA GLU A 74 5.55 -4.83 8.02
C GLU A 74 5.57 -4.66 9.55
N GLN A 75 4.97 -5.59 10.30
CA GLN A 75 4.99 -5.54 11.77
C GLN A 75 6.41 -5.70 12.33
N ASP A 76 7.18 -6.67 11.81
CA ASP A 76 8.56 -6.91 12.24
C ASP A 76 9.44 -5.66 12.02
N LEU A 77 9.22 -4.92 10.92
CA LEU A 77 9.91 -3.65 10.65
C LEU A 77 9.49 -2.54 11.61
N MET A 78 8.19 -2.43 11.94
CA MET A 78 7.72 -1.46 12.94
C MET A 78 8.30 -1.73 14.33
N GLU A 79 8.39 -3.00 14.73
CA GLU A 79 9.04 -3.40 15.98
C GLU A 79 10.53 -3.05 15.96
N TRP A 80 11.23 -3.35 14.86
CA TRP A 80 12.64 -2.99 14.70
C TRP A 80 12.87 -1.48 14.77
N GLU A 81 12.04 -0.68 14.08
CA GLU A 81 12.10 0.77 14.19
C GLU A 81 11.85 1.19 15.64
N SER A 82 10.77 0.74 16.29
CA SER A 82 10.47 1.06 17.69
C SER A 82 11.65 0.80 18.62
N ASN A 83 12.31 -0.36 18.49
CA ASN A 83 13.49 -0.71 19.29
C ASN A 83 14.67 0.25 19.08
N LEU A 84 14.82 0.83 17.89
CA LEU A 84 15.84 1.84 17.62
C LEU A 84 15.52 3.21 18.25
N TRP A 85 14.23 3.53 18.44
CA TRP A 85 13.79 4.77 19.08
C TRP A 85 13.77 4.68 20.61
N GLU A 86 13.86 3.48 21.18
CA GLU A 86 13.93 3.26 22.64
C GLU A 86 15.35 3.39 23.23
N TYR A 87 16.38 3.53 22.38
CA TYR A 87 17.79 3.76 22.75
C TYR A 87 18.20 5.24 22.66
#